data_AF-A0A955MNP5-F1
#
_entry.id   AF-A0A955MNP5-F1
#
_cell.length_a   1.000
_cell.length_b   1.000
_cell.length_c   1.000
_cell.angle_alpha   90.00
_cell.angle_beta   90.00
_cell.angle_gamma   90.00
#
_symmetry.space_group_name_H-M   'P 1'
#
loop_
_entity.id
_entity.type
_entity.pdbx_description
1 polymer ?
#
loop_
_entity_poly.entity_id
_entity_poly.type
_entity_poly.pdbx_seq_one_letter_code
_entity_poly.pdbx_strand_id
1 'polypeptide(L)'
;MWFLLRLILFPLRWAFKVLAPVSLLLVAGVVAYLFFWLPDVSILGKENPETTAFIELTRDRYQREGGNHRVRRTWVDLDQISPALVEAVLIAEDDRFFLHQGF
;
A
#
# COMPACT_ATOMS: atom_id res chain seq x y z
N MET A 1 32.70 -42.86 8.92
CA MET A 1 32.16 -41.49 9.08
C MET A 1 31.69 -40.87 7.75
N TRP A 2 32.53 -40.78 6.72
CA TRP A 2 32.22 -40.07 5.45
C TRP A 2 31.12 -40.68 4.56
N PHE A 3 30.92 -42.00 4.60
CA PHE A 3 29.91 -42.69 3.78
C PHE A 3 28.47 -42.41 4.24
N LEU A 4 28.25 -42.35 5.56
CA LEU A 4 26.93 -42.06 6.15
C LEU A 4 26.51 -40.60 5.90
N LEU A 5 27.47 -39.66 5.91
CA LEU A 5 27.22 -38.26 5.58
C LEU A 5 26.71 -38.10 4.14
N ARG A 6 27.31 -38.80 3.17
CA ARG A 6 26.89 -38.76 1.77
C ARG A 6 25.50 -39.35 1.52
N LEU A 7 25.13 -40.39 2.27
CA LEU A 7 23.83 -41.08 2.12
C LEU A 7 22.64 -40.21 2.54
N ILE A 8 22.83 -39.32 3.51
CA ILE A 8 21.80 -38.39 4.01
C ILE A 8 21.83 -37.06 3.23
N LEU A 9 23.03 -36.57 2.88
CA LEU A 9 23.19 -35.30 2.15
C LEU A 9 22.74 -35.40 0.68
N PHE A 10 22.78 -36.58 0.06
CA PHE A 10 22.35 -36.76 -1.34
C PHE A 10 20.83 -36.57 -1.56
N PRO A 11 19.92 -37.25 -0.83
CA PRO A 11 18.47 -37.03 -0.95
C PRO A 11 18.07 -35.63 -0.48
N LEU A 12 18.75 -35.07 0.54
CA LEU A 12 18.50 -33.71 1.01
C LEU A 12 18.84 -32.66 -0.05
N ARG A 13 19.95 -32.84 -0.79
CA ARG A 13 20.33 -31.97 -1.91
C ARG A 13 19.37 -32.09 -3.09
N TRP A 14 18.79 -33.25 -3.32
CA TRP A 14 17.77 -33.46 -4.36
C TRP A 14 16.42 -32.87 -3.96
N ALA A 15 15.99 -33.08 -2.72
CA ALA A 15 14.81 -32.44 -2.17
C ALA A 15 14.94 -30.91 -2.24
N PHE A 16 16.09 -30.35 -1.89
CA PHE A 16 16.35 -28.90 -2.02
C PHE A 16 16.29 -28.43 -3.48
N LYS A 17 16.84 -29.19 -4.43
CA LYS A 17 16.78 -28.86 -5.88
C LYS A 17 15.36 -28.82 -6.45
N VAL A 18 14.39 -29.48 -5.81
CA VAL A 18 12.98 -29.49 -6.24
C VAL A 18 12.15 -28.52 -5.42
N LEU A 19 12.32 -28.50 -4.10
CA LEU A 19 11.55 -27.64 -3.20
C LEU A 19 11.89 -26.16 -3.39
N ALA A 20 13.15 -25.82 -3.67
CA ALA A 20 13.56 -24.43 -3.90
C ALA A 20 12.85 -23.78 -5.11
N PRO A 21 12.87 -24.35 -6.34
CA PRO A 21 12.16 -23.74 -7.46
C PRO A 21 10.64 -23.74 -7.27
N VAL A 22 10.07 -24.76 -6.64
CA VAL A 22 8.62 -24.78 -6.33
C VAL A 22 8.27 -23.64 -5.37
N SER A 23 9.05 -23.46 -4.30
CA SER A 23 8.85 -22.36 -3.37
C SER A 23 9.01 -20.99 -4.04
N LEU A 24 10.01 -20.84 -4.93
CA LEU A 24 10.23 -19.62 -5.69
C LEU A 24 9.04 -19.31 -6.61
N LEU A 25 8.50 -20.32 -7.30
CA LEU A 25 7.33 -20.17 -8.16
C LEU A 25 6.08 -19.79 -7.35
N LEU A 26 5.90 -20.37 -6.15
CA LEU A 26 4.81 -20.00 -5.25
C LEU A 26 4.94 -18.53 -4.80
N VAL A 27 6.14 -18.11 -4.37
CA VAL A 27 6.37 -16.71 -3.98
C VAL A 27 6.14 -15.78 -5.17
N ALA A 28 6.67 -16.11 -6.35
CA ALA A 28 6.46 -15.31 -7.55
C ALA A 28 4.97 -15.23 -7.93
N GLY A 29 4.23 -16.33 -7.80
CA GLY A 29 2.79 -16.37 -8.03
C GLY A 29 2.01 -15.50 -7.05
N VAL A 30 2.36 -15.53 -5.76
CA VAL A 30 1.77 -14.65 -4.74
C VAL A 30 2.09 -13.18 -5.02
N VAL A 31 3.35 -12.85 -5.33
CA VAL A 31 3.75 -11.49 -5.66
C VAL A 31 3.02 -10.98 -6.89
N ALA A 32 2.92 -11.79 -7.95
CA ALA A 32 2.18 -11.44 -9.15
C ALA A 32 0.69 -11.22 -8.84
N TYR A 33 0.07 -12.14 -8.09
CA TYR A 33 -1.32 -12.01 -7.66
C TYR A 33 -1.57 -10.69 -6.90
N LEU A 34 -0.72 -10.37 -5.93
CA LEU A 34 -0.81 -9.12 -5.18
C LEU A 34 -0.61 -7.90 -6.09
N PHE A 35 0.38 -7.93 -6.96
CA PHE A 35 0.67 -6.83 -7.88
C PHE A 35 -0.53 -6.51 -8.79
N PHE A 36 -1.19 -7.53 -9.34
CA PHE A 36 -2.37 -7.35 -10.18
C PHE A 36 -3.66 -7.05 -9.41
N TRP A 37 -3.70 -7.33 -8.10
CA TRP A 37 -4.84 -7.01 -7.24
C TRP A 37 -4.81 -5.57 -6.72
N LEU A 38 -3.64 -4.92 -6.71
CA LEU A 38 -3.53 -3.54 -6.27
C LEU A 38 -4.29 -2.59 -7.21
N PRO A 39 -5.05 -1.62 -6.67
CA PRO A 39 -5.73 -0.63 -7.49
C PRO A 39 -4.72 0.28 -8.20
N ASP A 40 -5.08 0.73 -9.39
CA ASP A 40 -4.28 1.74 -10.11
C ASP A 40 -4.41 3.10 -9.43
N VAL A 41 -3.35 3.53 -8.76
CA VAL A 41 -3.26 4.84 -8.08
C VAL A 41 -2.66 5.94 -8.97
N SER A 42 -2.23 5.62 -10.19
CA SER A 42 -1.58 6.58 -11.09
C SER A 42 -2.50 7.74 -11.47
N ILE A 43 -3.81 7.53 -11.42
CA ILE A 43 -4.83 8.56 -11.66
C ILE A 43 -4.78 9.67 -10.61
N LEU A 44 -4.41 9.36 -9.35
CA LEU A 44 -4.36 10.33 -8.26
C LEU A 44 -3.24 11.36 -8.43
N GLY A 45 -2.23 11.05 -9.24
CA GLY A 45 -1.18 12.01 -9.61
C GLY A 45 -1.57 12.97 -10.74
N LYS A 46 -2.72 12.73 -11.39
CA LYS A 46 -3.20 13.51 -12.54
C LYS A 46 -4.48 14.26 -12.23
N GLU A 47 -5.34 13.64 -11.43
CA GLU A 47 -6.69 14.12 -11.17
C GLU A 47 -7.03 13.99 -9.69
N ASN A 48 -7.78 15.00 -9.23
CA ASN A 48 -8.31 15.03 -7.89
C ASN A 48 -9.52 14.08 -7.79
N PRO A 49 -9.48 13.03 -6.93
CA PRO A 49 -10.52 12.00 -6.93
C PRO A 49 -11.85 12.56 -6.44
N GLU A 50 -12.98 12.17 -7.05
CA GLU A 50 -14.32 12.66 -6.67
C GLU A 50 -14.69 12.34 -5.22
N THR A 51 -14.25 11.18 -4.72
CA THR A 51 -14.54 10.67 -3.39
C THR A 51 -13.31 9.96 -2.82
N THR A 52 -13.36 9.57 -1.55
CA THR A 52 -12.34 8.75 -0.90
C THR A 52 -13.02 7.67 -0.08
N ALA A 53 -12.30 6.61 0.28
CA ALA A 53 -12.82 5.55 1.15
C ALA A 53 -13.38 6.11 2.47
N PHE A 54 -12.76 7.17 3.02
CA PHE A 54 -13.26 7.83 4.23
C PHE A 54 -14.58 8.58 4.00
N ILE A 55 -14.72 9.24 2.85
CA ILE A 55 -15.96 9.92 2.46
C ILE A 55 -17.09 8.91 2.29
N GLU A 56 -16.83 7.79 1.62
CA GLU A 56 -17.80 6.71 1.41
C GLU A 56 -18.19 6.05 2.73
N LEU A 57 -17.21 5.66 3.55
CA LEU A 57 -17.43 5.09 4.88
C LEU A 57 -18.30 6.02 5.76
N THR A 58 -18.01 7.31 5.71
CA THR A 58 -18.75 8.32 6.45
C THR A 58 -20.17 8.49 5.92
N ARG A 59 -20.34 8.50 4.59
CA ARG A 59 -21.65 8.56 3.95
C ARG A 59 -22.52 7.36 4.34
N ASP A 60 -21.98 6.16 4.28
CA ASP A 60 -22.68 4.93 4.67
C ASP A 60 -23.11 4.97 6.14
N ARG A 61 -22.24 5.46 7.02
CA ARG A 61 -22.58 5.66 8.44
C ARG A 61 -23.75 6.62 8.60
N TYR A 62 -23.70 7.79 7.97
CA TYR A 62 -24.77 8.78 8.07
C TYR A 62 -26.09 8.31 7.47
N GLN A 63 -26.06 7.56 6.37
CA GLN A 63 -27.27 6.98 5.78
C GLN A 63 -27.96 6.02 6.75
N ARG A 64 -27.21 5.21 7.49
CA ARG A 64 -27.76 4.32 8.54
C ARG A 64 -28.36 5.09 9.71
N GLU A 65 -27.80 6.26 10.03
CA GLU A 65 -28.28 7.16 11.08
C GLU A 65 -29.47 8.05 10.62
N GLY A 66 -29.93 7.91 9.37
CA GLY A 66 -31.03 8.71 8.81
C GLY A 66 -30.64 10.15 8.43
N GLY A 67 -29.36 10.47 8.45
CA GLY A 67 -28.84 11.78 8.06
C GLY A 67 -28.56 11.89 6.56
N ASN A 68 -28.92 13.02 5.95
CA ASN A 68 -28.49 13.37 4.60
C ASN A 68 -27.39 14.42 4.67
N HIS A 69 -26.15 14.02 4.42
CA HIS A 69 -25.00 14.92 4.43
C HIS A 69 -24.42 15.07 3.02
N ARG A 70 -24.19 16.32 2.61
CA ARG A 70 -23.50 16.66 1.37
C ARG A 70 -22.01 16.86 1.66
N VAL A 71 -21.17 16.24 0.83
CA VAL A 71 -19.73 16.46 0.86
C VAL A 71 -19.46 17.88 0.36
N ARG A 72 -18.84 18.72 1.18
CA ARG A 72 -18.37 20.05 0.78
C ARG A 72 -16.86 20.02 0.66
N ARG A 73 -16.37 20.14 -0.57
CA ARG A 73 -14.94 20.11 -0.89
C ARG A 73 -14.66 21.06 -2.06
N THR A 74 -13.55 21.78 -1.96
CA THR A 74 -13.04 22.63 -3.03
C THR A 74 -11.56 22.33 -3.19
N TRP A 75 -11.16 22.01 -4.41
CA TRP A 75 -9.75 21.85 -4.76
C TRP A 75 -9.18 23.23 -5.06
N VAL A 76 -8.01 23.51 -4.49
CA VAL A 76 -7.26 24.75 -4.67
C VAL A 76 -5.81 24.38 -4.89
N ASP A 77 -5.10 25.19 -5.67
CA ASP A 77 -3.67 25.01 -5.88
C ASP A 77 -2.90 25.35 -4.58
N LEU A 78 -1.73 24.75 -4.38
CA LEU A 78 -0.96 24.89 -3.15
C LEU A 78 -0.54 26.35 -2.89
N ASP A 79 -0.32 27.14 -3.95
CA ASP A 79 0.03 28.56 -3.88
C ASP A 79 -1.14 29.46 -3.44
N GLN A 80 -2.37 28.95 -3.48
CA GLN A 80 -3.56 29.61 -2.93
C GLN A 80 -3.75 29.35 -1.43
N ILE A 81 -2.94 28.47 -0.84
CA ILE A 81 -2.98 28.14 0.58
C ILE A 81 -1.96 29.02 1.32
N SER A 82 -2.37 29.62 2.45
CA SER A 82 -1.46 30.39 3.29
C SER A 82 -0.25 29.54 3.71
N PRO A 83 1.00 30.03 3.54
CA PRO A 83 2.18 29.30 3.97
C PRO A 83 2.14 28.88 5.45
N ALA A 84 1.56 29.73 6.31
CA ALA A 84 1.40 29.42 7.74
C ALA A 84 0.45 28.24 7.99
N LEU A 85 -0.57 28.04 7.15
CA LEU A 85 -1.45 26.88 7.27
C LEU A 85 -0.75 25.60 6.83
N VAL A 86 0.06 25.67 5.76
CA VAL A 86 0.90 24.54 5.33
C VAL A 86 1.86 24.14 6.45
N GLU A 87 2.56 25.12 7.05
CA GLU A 87 3.48 24.89 8.17
C GLU A 87 2.76 24.29 9.40
N ALA A 88 1.58 24.80 9.75
CA ALA A 88 0.79 24.27 10.87
C ALA A 88 0.42 22.79 10.66
N VAL A 89 0.05 22.39 9.44
CA VAL A 89 -0.27 20.99 9.12
C VAL A 89 0.99 20.11 9.16
N LEU A 90 2.11 20.58 8.62
CA LEU A 90 3.38 19.85 8.67
C LEU A 90 3.80 19.59 10.13
N ILE A 91 3.80 20.61 10.99
CA ILE A 91 4.16 20.44 12.41
C ILE A 91 3.19 19.50 13.13
N ALA A 92 1.90 19.52 12.79
CA ALA A 92 0.89 18.68 13.43
C ALA A 92 0.96 17.20 13.00
N GLU A 93 1.30 16.92 11.74
CA GLU A 93 1.26 15.58 11.15
C GLU A 93 2.65 14.96 10.98
N ASP A 94 3.58 15.70 10.35
CA ASP A 94 4.95 15.25 10.03
C ASP A 94 5.87 16.44 9.69
N ASP A 95 6.68 16.86 10.67
CA ASP A 95 7.59 18.00 10.57
C ASP A 95 8.79 17.74 9.63
N ARG A 96 8.96 16.49 9.18
CA ARG A 96 10.02 16.05 8.26
C ARG A 96 9.47 15.53 6.94
N PHE A 97 8.22 15.82 6.61
CA PHE A 97 7.55 15.35 5.40
C PHE A 97 8.39 15.52 4.12
N PHE A 98 9.03 16.68 3.94
CA PHE A 98 9.86 16.97 2.76
C PHE A 98 11.28 16.41 2.83
N LEU A 99 11.68 15.84 3.96
CA LEU A 99 13.02 15.30 4.18
C LEU A 99 13.09 13.80 3.89
N HIS A 100 11.96 13.15 3.60
CA HIS A 100 11.92 11.73 3.26
C HIS A 100 10.96 11.42 2.09
N GLN A 101 11.21 10.30 1.41
CA GLN A 101 10.38 9.81 0.29
C GLN A 101 9.32 8.78 0.73
N GLY A 102 9.05 8.70 2.03
CA GLY A 102 8.15 7.73 2.64
C GLY A 102 8.49 7.53 4.12
N PHE A 103 7.64 6.77 4.81
CA PHE A 103 7.81 6.39 6.21
C PHE A 103 9.12 5.63 6.49
#